data_AF-A0A7X1IU98-F1
#
_entry.id   AF-A0A7X1IU98-F1
#
_cell.length_a   1.000
_cell.length_b   1.000
_cell.length_c   1.000
_cell.angle_alpha   90.00
_cell.angle_beta   90.00
_cell.angle_gamma   90.00
#
_symmetry.space_group_name_H-M   'P 1'
#
loop_
_entity.id
_entity.type
_entity.pdbx_description
1 polymer ?
#
loop_
_entity_poly.entity_id
_entity_poly.type
_entity_poly.pdbx_seq_one_letter_code
_entity_poly.pdbx_strand_id
1 'polypeptide(L)'
;MTAVVAVTFIIITFFLIILNINDREDSKFASFFRETLASGQDDKYIINRVSSEFSVCVYGYELERTKKWISIFFDLVRNETWVNPKLYFVSNPDDCADDTFLYVFIHRGEKNSLSTIVGDLSFILKRSGINEFNIKYDNLGFAQILYNKGKEPRAYAAINESINVRKNIEIDISRNVIQQELFQILLLAPDKTVDIRPISIIEERELPGSKRDTDSLSPRQLADRFKLNVPNMCLYDIMLMKVVYAKDPSILNGTLESYLKYIQLHYKDIEQSSRGIQNSPDYEELFKHKC
;
A
#
# COMPACT_ATOMS: atom_id res chain seq x y z
N MET A 1 -37.69 47.16 16.58
CA MET A 1 -36.67 46.27 17.19
C MET A 1 -36.83 44.80 16.84
N THR A 2 -37.99 44.31 16.42
CA THR A 2 -38.25 42.89 16.10
C THR A 2 -37.66 42.42 14.76
N ALA A 3 -37.53 43.30 13.76
CA ALA A 3 -37.00 42.94 12.44
C ALA A 3 -35.49 42.64 12.42
N VAL A 4 -34.71 43.25 13.33
CA VAL A 4 -33.25 43.06 13.38
C VAL A 4 -32.90 41.68 13.91
N VAL A 5 -33.64 41.18 14.91
CA VAL A 5 -33.41 39.86 15.53
C VAL A 5 -33.67 38.71 14.56
N ALA A 6 -34.69 38.83 13.70
CA ALA A 6 -35.02 37.81 12.71
C ALA A 6 -33.95 37.66 11.62
N VAL A 7 -33.35 38.78 11.18
CA VAL A 7 -32.28 38.78 10.17
C VAL A 7 -30.99 38.18 10.73
N THR A 8 -30.65 38.45 12.00
CA THR A 8 -29.47 37.84 12.63
C THR A 8 -29.63 36.33 12.82
N PHE A 9 -30.82 35.87 13.21
CA PHE A 9 -31.09 34.43 13.40
C PHE A 9 -31.02 33.65 12.10
N ILE A 10 -31.56 34.19 10.99
CA ILE A 10 -31.51 33.55 9.68
C ILE A 10 -30.06 33.45 9.18
N ILE A 11 -29.24 34.51 9.35
CA ILE A 11 -27.83 34.50 8.94
C ILE A 11 -27.02 33.49 9.74
N ILE A 12 -27.20 33.40 11.07
CA ILE A 12 -26.49 32.43 11.92
C ILE A 12 -26.90 30.99 11.57
N THR A 13 -28.20 30.74 11.35
CA THR A 13 -28.69 29.41 10.99
C THR A 13 -28.22 29.00 9.58
N PHE A 14 -28.18 29.94 8.63
CA PHE A 14 -27.65 29.69 7.28
C PHE A 14 -26.12 29.49 7.30
N PHE A 15 -25.36 30.20 8.15
CA PHE A 15 -23.93 29.94 8.34
C PHE A 15 -23.67 28.58 9.00
N LEU A 16 -24.48 28.17 9.97
CA LEU A 16 -24.41 26.84 10.59
C LEU A 16 -24.80 25.72 9.61
N ILE A 17 -25.73 25.98 8.70
CA ILE A 17 -26.13 25.03 7.65
C ILE A 17 -25.08 24.96 6.53
N ILE A 18 -24.45 26.07 6.12
CA ILE A 18 -23.34 26.07 5.15
C ILE A 18 -22.10 25.36 5.73
N LEU A 19 -21.84 25.50 7.04
CA LEU A 19 -20.81 24.72 7.75
C LEU A 19 -21.13 23.21 7.83
N ASN A 20 -22.39 22.81 7.60
CA ASN A 20 -22.85 21.40 7.65
C ASN A 20 -23.14 20.78 6.27
N ILE A 21 -23.23 21.58 5.19
CA ILE A 21 -23.48 21.09 3.82
C ILE A 21 -22.17 20.98 3.00
N ASN A 22 -21.06 21.52 3.49
CA ASN A 22 -19.76 21.13 2.98
C ASN A 22 -19.47 19.72 3.49
N ASP A 23 -19.60 18.77 2.56
CA ASP A 23 -19.16 17.38 2.62
C ASP A 23 -17.80 17.30 3.33
N ARG A 24 -17.85 17.10 4.66
CA ARG A 24 -16.74 17.32 5.57
C ARG A 24 -15.57 16.42 5.14
N GLU A 25 -14.41 16.99 4.82
CA GLU A 25 -13.29 16.22 4.24
C GLU A 25 -12.84 15.09 5.18
N ASP A 26 -12.98 15.29 6.50
CA ASP A 26 -12.83 14.28 7.53
C ASP A 26 -13.81 13.11 7.37
N SER A 27 -15.06 13.39 6.99
CA SER A 27 -16.07 12.36 6.69
C SER A 27 -15.69 11.55 5.44
N LYS A 28 -15.12 12.20 4.40
CA LYS A 28 -14.68 11.51 3.18
C LYS A 28 -13.53 10.55 3.47
N PHE A 29 -12.53 11.03 4.20
CA PHE A 29 -11.40 10.20 4.60
C PHE A 29 -11.82 9.09 5.58
N ALA A 30 -12.75 9.36 6.50
CA ALA A 30 -13.32 8.34 7.39
C ALA A 30 -14.06 7.23 6.61
N SER A 31 -14.81 7.58 5.56
CA SER A 31 -15.44 6.58 4.66
C SER A 31 -14.38 5.75 3.95
N PHE A 32 -13.38 6.41 3.36
CA PHE A 32 -12.26 5.74 2.70
C PHE A 32 -11.52 4.78 3.64
N PHE A 33 -11.25 5.19 4.89
CA PHE A 33 -10.62 4.34 5.91
C PHE A 33 -11.44 3.08 6.16
N ARG A 34 -12.75 3.22 6.39
CA ARG A 34 -13.67 2.11 6.63
C ARG A 34 -13.71 1.16 5.42
N GLU A 35 -13.91 1.70 4.22
CA GLU A 35 -13.98 0.92 2.98
C GLU A 35 -12.67 0.17 2.70
N THR A 36 -11.53 0.73 3.12
CA THR A 36 -10.22 0.12 2.87
C THR A 36 -9.88 -0.98 3.87
N LEU A 37 -10.13 -0.77 5.17
CA LEU A 37 -9.62 -1.67 6.22
C LEU A 37 -10.70 -2.51 6.91
N ALA A 38 -11.98 -2.14 6.75
CA ALA A 38 -13.09 -2.72 7.50
C ALA A 38 -14.38 -2.76 6.68
N SER A 39 -14.28 -3.04 5.37
CA SER A 39 -15.44 -3.07 4.47
C SER A 39 -16.48 -4.08 4.94
N GLY A 40 -17.73 -3.62 5.07
CA GLY A 40 -18.85 -4.44 5.56
C GLY A 40 -18.79 -4.81 7.04
N GLN A 41 -17.84 -4.26 7.81
CA GLN A 41 -17.68 -4.55 9.24
C GLN A 41 -18.38 -3.51 10.12
N ASP A 42 -18.66 -3.88 11.37
CA ASP A 42 -19.22 -3.00 12.38
C ASP A 42 -18.14 -2.15 13.09
N ASP A 43 -18.58 -1.20 13.92
CA ASP A 43 -17.70 -0.26 14.61
C ASP A 43 -16.81 -0.92 15.70
N LYS A 44 -17.13 -2.14 16.14
CA LYS A 44 -16.36 -2.91 17.12
C LYS A 44 -15.27 -3.76 16.48
N TYR A 45 -15.27 -3.88 15.15
CA TYR A 45 -14.26 -4.60 14.40
C TYR A 45 -12.84 -4.12 14.74
N ILE A 46 -11.93 -5.06 14.96
CA ILE A 46 -10.53 -4.77 15.25
C ILE A 46 -9.78 -4.60 13.94
N ILE A 47 -9.18 -3.43 13.74
CA ILE A 47 -8.34 -3.17 12.58
C ILE A 47 -7.04 -3.95 12.73
N ASN A 48 -6.79 -4.86 11.79
CA ASN A 48 -5.55 -5.61 11.73
C ASN A 48 -4.40 -4.66 11.36
N ARG A 49 -3.26 -4.82 12.03
CA ARG A 49 -2.03 -4.10 11.74
C ARG A 49 -0.82 -4.99 12.01
N VAL A 50 0.31 -4.67 11.38
CA VAL A 50 1.58 -5.36 11.66
C VAL A 50 2.12 -4.95 13.04
N SER A 51 3.04 -5.77 13.57
CA SER A 51 3.79 -5.43 14.79
C SER A 51 4.54 -4.11 14.60
N SER A 52 4.75 -3.35 15.68
CA SER A 52 5.57 -2.14 15.65
C SER A 52 7.03 -2.42 15.32
N GLU A 53 7.51 -3.65 15.55
CA GLU A 53 8.81 -4.09 15.07
C GLU A 53 8.65 -5.37 14.27
N PHE A 54 9.28 -5.42 13.10
CA PHE A 54 9.36 -6.63 12.28
C PHE A 54 10.57 -6.58 11.35
N SER A 55 11.06 -7.76 10.99
CA SER A 55 12.18 -7.94 10.07
C SER A 55 11.68 -8.04 8.62
N VAL A 56 12.35 -7.31 7.73
CA VAL A 56 12.14 -7.33 6.28
C VAL A 56 13.40 -7.89 5.62
N CYS A 57 13.26 -8.99 4.90
CA CYS A 57 14.36 -9.56 4.12
C CYS A 57 14.11 -9.30 2.64
N VAL A 58 15.03 -8.57 2.01
CA VAL A 58 15.03 -8.33 0.57
C VAL A 58 16.12 -9.18 -0.04
N TYR A 59 15.80 -9.86 -1.13
CA TYR A 59 16.80 -10.60 -1.87
C TYR A 59 16.48 -10.65 -3.36
N GLY A 60 17.50 -10.92 -4.16
CA GLY A 60 17.37 -11.18 -5.59
C GLY A 60 18.37 -10.37 -6.39
N TYR A 61 18.04 -10.11 -7.65
CA TYR A 61 18.83 -9.16 -8.44
C TYR A 61 18.40 -7.75 -8.06
N GLU A 62 19.31 -6.96 -7.51
CA GLU A 62 19.00 -5.61 -7.02
C GLU A 62 19.75 -4.57 -7.88
N LEU A 63 19.03 -3.86 -8.74
CA LEU A 63 19.57 -2.61 -9.27
C LEU A 63 19.63 -1.59 -8.13
N GLU A 64 20.70 -0.78 -8.08
CA GLU A 64 20.90 0.25 -7.05
C GLU A 64 19.67 1.16 -6.87
N ARG A 65 18.94 1.46 -7.95
CA ARG A 65 17.70 2.25 -7.90
C ARG A 65 16.56 1.55 -7.13
N THR A 66 16.39 0.25 -7.31
CA THR A 66 15.30 -0.52 -6.67
C THR A 66 15.59 -0.67 -5.19
N LYS A 67 16.84 -0.99 -4.86
CA LYS A 67 17.36 -0.98 -3.50
C LYS A 67 17.12 0.37 -2.82
N LYS A 68 17.42 1.47 -3.52
CA LYS A 68 17.14 2.82 -3.05
C LYS A 68 15.65 3.03 -2.77
N TRP A 69 14.75 2.70 -3.68
CA TRP A 69 13.31 2.93 -3.46
C TRP A 69 12.72 2.08 -2.33
N ILE A 70 13.12 0.81 -2.22
CA ILE A 70 12.73 -0.04 -1.09
C ILE A 70 13.24 0.57 0.23
N SER A 71 14.48 1.03 0.25
CA SER A 71 15.06 1.70 1.43
C SER A 71 14.29 2.96 1.80
N ILE A 72 14.04 3.85 0.83
CA ILE A 72 13.29 5.10 1.07
C ILE A 72 11.86 4.80 1.56
N PHE A 73 11.22 3.75 1.03
CA PHE A 73 9.88 3.34 1.50
C PHE A 73 9.90 2.90 2.97
N PHE A 74 10.84 2.04 3.36
CA PHE A 74 10.92 1.62 4.77
C PHE A 74 11.44 2.72 5.70
N ASP A 75 12.27 3.64 5.20
CA ASP A 75 12.68 4.83 5.95
C ASP A 75 11.51 5.79 6.14
N LEU A 76 10.65 5.99 5.13
CA LEU A 76 9.39 6.73 5.26
C LEU A 76 8.53 6.14 6.38
N VAL A 77 8.33 4.81 6.38
CA VAL A 77 7.55 4.13 7.41
C VAL A 77 8.19 4.31 8.79
N ARG A 78 9.51 4.14 8.90
CA ARG A 78 10.26 4.28 10.15
C ARG A 78 10.21 5.69 10.72
N ASN A 79 10.35 6.70 9.87
CA ASN A 79 10.49 8.09 10.29
C ASN A 79 9.14 8.76 10.55
N GLU A 80 8.10 8.39 9.79
CA GLU A 80 6.80 9.07 9.84
C GLU A 80 5.76 8.35 10.71
N THR A 81 6.07 7.14 11.20
CA THR A 81 5.18 6.33 12.05
C THR A 81 5.91 5.81 13.29
N TRP A 82 5.22 5.07 14.17
CA TRP A 82 5.87 4.38 15.31
C TRP A 82 6.33 2.95 14.99
N VAL A 83 6.26 2.56 13.72
CA VAL A 83 6.73 1.25 13.25
C VAL A 83 8.21 1.34 12.94
N ASN A 84 8.97 0.33 13.31
CA ASN A 84 10.40 0.22 13.09
C ASN A 84 10.74 -1.07 12.31
N PRO A 85 10.59 -1.05 10.97
CA PRO A 85 10.96 -2.17 10.13
C PRO A 85 12.49 -2.32 10.09
N LYS A 86 13.00 -3.55 10.28
CA LYS A 86 14.43 -3.88 10.19
C LYS A 86 14.71 -4.44 8.79
N LEU A 87 15.26 -3.61 7.91
CA LEU A 87 15.49 -3.92 6.50
C LEU A 87 16.86 -4.56 6.29
N TYR A 88 16.89 -5.76 5.69
CA TYR A 88 18.10 -6.49 5.37
C TYR A 88 18.11 -6.85 3.89
N PHE A 89 19.20 -6.53 3.19
CA PHE A 89 19.45 -6.98 1.82
C PHE A 89 20.41 -8.17 1.87
N VAL A 90 19.99 -9.31 1.36
CA VAL A 90 20.76 -10.56 1.43
C VAL A 90 21.04 -11.13 0.04
N SER A 91 22.12 -11.90 -0.08
CA SER A 91 22.51 -12.53 -1.36
C SER A 91 21.86 -13.88 -1.58
N ASN A 92 21.46 -14.59 -0.51
CA ASN A 92 20.74 -15.85 -0.56
C ASN A 92 19.48 -15.77 0.33
N PRO A 93 18.30 -16.21 -0.12
CA PRO A 93 17.10 -16.28 0.73
C PRO A 93 17.30 -17.08 2.03
N ASP A 94 18.21 -18.06 2.05
CA ASP A 94 18.54 -18.79 3.28
C ASP A 94 19.13 -17.90 4.38
N ASP A 95 19.78 -16.79 4.02
CA ASP A 95 20.40 -15.82 4.94
C ASP A 95 19.38 -14.91 5.63
N CYS A 96 18.10 -14.93 5.21
CA CYS A 96 17.04 -14.23 5.92
C CYS A 96 16.95 -14.73 7.37
N ALA A 97 16.64 -13.83 8.31
CA ALA A 97 16.44 -14.21 9.71
C ALA A 97 15.17 -15.06 9.88
N ASP A 98 15.15 -15.97 10.86
CA ASP A 98 13.99 -16.84 11.12
C ASP A 98 12.71 -16.07 11.52
N ASP A 99 12.90 -14.90 12.11
CA ASP A 99 11.84 -13.96 12.52
C ASP A 99 11.43 -12.99 11.40
N THR A 100 11.91 -13.18 10.17
CA THR A 100 11.51 -12.36 9.02
C THR A 100 10.00 -12.42 8.84
N PHE A 101 9.35 -11.27 8.99
CA PHE A 101 7.92 -11.12 8.71
C PHE A 101 7.70 -10.99 7.21
N LEU A 102 8.36 -10.02 6.57
CA LEU A 102 8.15 -9.68 5.17
C LEU A 102 9.35 -10.08 4.34
N TYR A 103 9.13 -10.95 3.37
CA TYR A 103 10.11 -11.28 2.35
C TYR A 103 9.80 -10.54 1.05
N VAL A 104 10.81 -9.85 0.51
CA VAL A 104 10.71 -9.09 -0.73
C VAL A 104 11.65 -9.73 -1.75
N PHE A 105 11.06 -10.33 -2.77
CA PHE A 105 11.77 -11.07 -3.80
C PHE A 105 11.89 -10.20 -5.05
N ILE A 106 13.11 -9.91 -5.46
CA ILE A 106 13.38 -9.09 -6.63
C ILE A 106 13.81 -9.98 -7.80
N HIS A 107 13.00 -9.98 -8.84
CA HIS A 107 13.20 -10.72 -10.06
C HIS A 107 13.67 -9.81 -11.18
N ARG A 108 14.34 -10.37 -12.19
CA ARG A 108 14.88 -9.63 -13.33
C ARG A 108 14.47 -10.27 -14.66
N GLY A 109 13.89 -9.47 -15.56
CA GLY A 109 13.55 -9.88 -16.93
C GLY A 109 12.33 -10.82 -17.03
N GLU A 110 12.39 -11.82 -17.91
CA GLU A 110 11.30 -12.80 -18.14
C GLU A 110 11.12 -13.83 -17.00
N LYS A 111 11.83 -13.67 -15.88
CA LYS A 111 11.85 -14.64 -14.77
C LYS A 111 10.65 -14.58 -13.83
N ASN A 112 9.64 -13.76 -14.10
CA ASN A 112 8.33 -13.84 -13.43
C ASN A 112 7.45 -14.95 -14.00
N SER A 113 8.03 -16.14 -14.16
CA SER A 113 7.22 -17.32 -14.41
C SER A 113 6.44 -17.64 -13.14
N LEU A 114 5.19 -18.09 -13.28
CA LEU A 114 4.40 -18.62 -12.17
C LEU A 114 5.21 -19.63 -11.32
N SER A 115 6.06 -20.43 -11.97
CA SER A 115 6.97 -21.37 -11.29
C SER A 115 7.96 -20.70 -10.33
N THR A 116 8.46 -19.50 -10.65
CA THR A 116 9.37 -18.75 -9.76
C THR A 116 8.63 -18.34 -8.49
N ILE A 117 7.48 -17.67 -8.65
CA ILE A 117 6.64 -17.20 -7.54
C ILE A 117 6.17 -18.39 -6.67
N VAL A 118 5.80 -19.51 -7.29
CA VAL A 118 5.45 -20.73 -6.56
C VAL A 118 6.65 -21.27 -5.77
N GLY A 119 7.84 -21.29 -6.36
CA GLY A 119 9.07 -21.70 -5.66
C GLY A 119 9.38 -20.81 -4.46
N ASP A 120 9.21 -19.50 -4.63
CA ASP A 120 9.40 -18.48 -3.61
C ASP A 120 8.46 -18.66 -2.42
N LEU A 121 7.17 -18.84 -2.70
CA LEU A 121 6.17 -19.10 -1.68
C LEU A 121 6.39 -20.45 -1.01
N SER A 122 6.78 -21.48 -1.77
CA SER A 122 7.11 -22.80 -1.20
C SER A 122 8.26 -22.72 -0.21
N PHE A 123 9.28 -21.89 -0.51
CA PHE A 123 10.38 -21.62 0.41
C PHE A 123 9.88 -20.99 1.72
N ILE A 124 9.08 -19.93 1.64
CA ILE A 124 8.55 -19.22 2.82
C ILE A 124 7.66 -20.14 3.67
N LEU A 125 6.74 -20.87 3.02
CA LEU A 125 5.83 -21.81 3.67
C LEU A 125 6.60 -22.89 4.42
N LYS A 126 7.58 -23.52 3.76
CA LYS A 126 8.45 -24.53 4.36
C LYS A 126 9.21 -23.99 5.56
N ARG A 127 9.82 -22.81 5.45
CA ARG A 127 10.58 -22.18 6.55
C ARG A 127 9.70 -21.83 7.74
N SER A 128 8.48 -21.40 7.47
CA SER A 128 7.50 -20.99 8.50
C SER A 128 6.74 -22.18 9.10
N GLY A 129 7.00 -23.40 8.59
CA GLY A 129 6.23 -24.60 8.89
C GLY A 129 4.75 -24.48 8.53
N ILE A 130 4.35 -23.50 7.72
CA ILE A 130 2.97 -23.29 7.32
C ILE A 130 2.68 -24.35 6.23
N ASN A 131 1.67 -25.18 6.45
CA ASN A 131 1.29 -26.19 5.45
C ASN A 131 0.89 -25.51 4.14
N GLU A 132 1.22 -26.14 3.01
CA GLU A 132 0.73 -25.71 1.71
C GLU A 132 -0.81 -25.66 1.72
N PHE A 133 -1.35 -24.49 1.37
CA PHE A 133 -2.76 -24.32 1.06
C PHE A 133 -2.89 -23.94 -0.42
N ASN A 134 -4.08 -24.13 -0.98
CA ASN A 134 -4.41 -23.62 -2.30
C ASN A 134 -4.38 -22.09 -2.25
N ILE A 135 -3.21 -21.52 -2.50
CA ILE A 135 -3.05 -20.11 -2.78
C ILE A 135 -3.81 -19.86 -4.09
N LYS A 136 -4.83 -19.01 -4.04
CA LYS A 136 -5.39 -18.44 -5.27
C LYS A 136 -4.35 -17.46 -5.78
N TYR A 137 -3.52 -17.94 -6.70
CA TYR A 137 -2.55 -17.11 -7.38
C TYR A 137 -3.28 -16.14 -8.29
N ASP A 138 -3.09 -14.85 -8.05
CA ASP A 138 -3.23 -13.83 -9.07
C ASP A 138 -1.84 -13.66 -9.69
N ASN A 139 -1.72 -13.66 -11.02
CA ASN A 139 -0.46 -13.96 -11.72
C ASN A 139 0.65 -12.88 -11.58
N LEU A 140 0.50 -11.85 -10.72
CA LEU A 140 0.54 -10.47 -11.22
C LEU A 140 1.05 -9.33 -10.34
N GLY A 141 2.18 -9.51 -9.66
CA GLY A 141 2.45 -8.61 -8.54
C GLY A 141 1.66 -9.18 -7.38
N PHE A 142 2.43 -9.58 -6.39
CA PHE A 142 1.94 -10.54 -5.44
C PHE A 142 2.51 -10.14 -4.10
N ALA A 143 1.73 -9.31 -3.41
CA ALA A 143 1.71 -9.17 -2.00
C ALA A 143 0.76 -10.22 -1.41
N GLN A 144 1.21 -11.03 -0.48
CA GLN A 144 0.31 -11.90 0.27
C GLN A 144 0.75 -12.01 1.72
N ILE A 145 -0.23 -12.01 2.61
CA ILE A 145 -0.05 -12.41 4.01
C ILE A 145 -0.43 -13.88 4.15
N LEU A 146 0.56 -14.69 4.48
CA LEU A 146 0.48 -16.11 4.76
C LEU A 146 0.28 -16.31 6.27
N TYR A 147 -0.79 -16.98 6.66
CA TYR A 147 -1.07 -17.23 8.07
C TYR A 147 -1.72 -18.59 8.28
N ASN A 148 -1.45 -19.18 9.45
CA ASN A 148 -2.12 -20.39 9.95
C ASN A 148 -2.43 -20.20 11.43
N LYS A 149 -3.55 -20.76 11.90
CA LYS A 149 -3.95 -20.65 13.31
C LYS A 149 -2.84 -21.19 14.22
N GLY A 150 -2.41 -20.37 15.19
CA GLY A 150 -1.36 -20.72 16.14
C GLY A 150 0.07 -20.60 15.60
N LYS A 151 0.25 -20.07 14.39
CA LYS A 151 1.56 -19.72 13.82
C LYS A 151 1.64 -18.23 13.56
N GLU A 152 2.85 -17.69 13.62
CA GLU A 152 3.06 -16.30 13.25
C GLU A 152 2.81 -16.08 11.76
N PRO A 153 2.18 -14.95 11.37
CA PRO A 153 2.00 -14.63 9.97
C PRO A 153 3.34 -14.28 9.31
N ARG A 154 3.39 -14.46 8.00
CA ARG A 154 4.47 -14.04 7.12
C ARG A 154 3.88 -13.30 5.94
N ALA A 155 4.65 -12.40 5.35
CA ALA A 155 4.26 -11.66 4.17
C ALA A 155 5.29 -11.87 3.07
N TYR A 156 4.83 -11.84 1.83
CA TYR A 156 5.64 -12.01 0.64
C TYR A 156 5.27 -10.91 -0.35
N ALA A 157 6.28 -10.30 -0.97
CA ALA A 157 6.14 -9.34 -2.05
C ALA A 157 7.08 -9.71 -3.21
N ALA A 158 6.55 -9.78 -4.43
CA ALA A 158 7.35 -9.99 -5.64
C ALA A 158 7.51 -8.69 -6.44
N ILE A 159 8.76 -8.28 -6.72
CA ILE A 159 9.06 -7.09 -7.52
C ILE A 159 9.79 -7.53 -8.80
N ASN A 160 9.31 -7.08 -9.96
CA ASN A 160 10.00 -7.31 -11.22
C ASN A 160 10.81 -6.09 -11.66
N GLU A 161 12.12 -6.26 -11.79
CA GLU A 161 13.02 -5.29 -12.38
C GLU A 161 13.15 -5.47 -13.89
N SER A 162 12.83 -4.42 -14.64
CA SER A 162 13.20 -4.37 -16.05
C SER A 162 14.63 -3.89 -16.27
N ILE A 163 15.33 -4.56 -17.20
CA ILE A 163 16.74 -4.36 -17.53
C ILE A 163 16.95 -3.23 -18.55
N ASN A 164 15.91 -2.83 -19.29
CA ASN A 164 16.04 -1.84 -20.35
C ASN A 164 15.96 -0.40 -19.83
N VAL A 165 17.08 0.06 -19.26
CA VAL A 165 17.32 1.41 -18.70
C VAL A 165 16.91 2.59 -19.60
N ARG A 166 16.66 2.36 -20.91
CA ARG A 166 16.30 3.42 -21.87
C ARG A 166 14.84 3.87 -21.86
N LYS A 167 13.95 3.24 -21.09
CA LYS A 167 12.54 3.64 -21.02
C LYS A 167 12.20 4.08 -19.58
N ASN A 168 12.15 5.39 -19.33
CA ASN A 168 11.70 6.00 -18.06
C ASN A 168 10.41 5.39 -17.49
N ILE A 169 9.61 4.79 -18.37
CA ILE A 169 8.35 4.09 -18.13
C ILE A 169 8.54 2.85 -17.25
N GLU A 170 9.57 2.05 -17.49
CA GLU A 170 9.83 0.82 -16.74
C GLU A 170 10.33 1.10 -15.31
N ILE A 171 10.97 2.26 -15.15
CA ILE A 171 11.40 2.83 -13.87
C ILE A 171 10.16 3.23 -13.06
N ASP A 172 9.23 3.96 -13.65
CA ASP A 172 8.00 4.38 -12.96
C ASP A 172 7.11 3.19 -12.57
N ILE A 173 7.03 2.17 -13.43
CA ILE A 173 6.36 0.90 -13.13
C ILE A 173 6.92 0.21 -11.88
N SER A 174 8.24 -0.01 -11.85
CA SER A 174 8.87 -0.79 -10.78
C SER A 174 8.73 -0.06 -9.44
N ARG A 175 8.85 1.27 -9.46
CA ARG A 175 8.58 2.12 -8.30
C ARG A 175 7.15 1.97 -7.79
N ASN A 176 6.17 2.03 -8.69
CA ASN A 176 4.76 2.02 -8.27
C ASN A 176 4.35 0.64 -7.73
N VAL A 177 4.87 -0.45 -8.30
CA VAL A 177 4.70 -1.82 -7.75
C VAL A 177 5.29 -1.90 -6.35
N ILE A 178 6.52 -1.42 -6.13
CA ILE A 178 7.13 -1.38 -4.79
C ILE A 178 6.22 -0.65 -3.79
N GLN A 179 5.68 0.49 -4.18
CA GLN A 179 4.80 1.25 -3.30
C GLN A 179 3.52 0.48 -2.98
N GLN A 180 2.81 -0.04 -3.98
CA GLN A 180 1.53 -0.70 -3.74
C GLN A 180 1.66 -1.99 -2.94
N GLU A 181 2.56 -2.89 -3.36
CA GLU A 181 2.69 -4.21 -2.76
C GLU A 181 3.15 -4.10 -1.31
N LEU A 182 4.17 -3.27 -1.05
CA LEU A 182 4.68 -3.09 0.31
C LEU A 182 3.67 -2.34 1.17
N PHE A 183 2.97 -1.34 0.62
CA PHE A 183 1.97 -0.58 1.37
C PHE A 183 0.74 -1.41 1.75
N GLN A 184 0.24 -2.26 0.84
CA GLN A 184 -0.85 -3.18 1.12
C GLN A 184 -0.49 -4.16 2.24
N ILE A 185 0.73 -4.73 2.21
CA ILE A 185 1.23 -5.60 3.28
C ILE A 185 1.30 -4.85 4.60
N LEU A 186 1.84 -3.63 4.61
CA LEU A 186 1.92 -2.83 5.82
C LEU A 186 0.55 -2.56 6.42
N LEU A 187 -0.46 -2.29 5.60
CA LEU A 187 -1.80 -2.01 6.11
C LEU A 187 -2.60 -3.27 6.46
N LEU A 188 -2.09 -4.46 6.12
CA LEU A 188 -2.87 -5.70 6.06
C LEU A 188 -4.22 -5.49 5.34
N ALA A 189 -4.23 -4.58 4.35
CA ALA A 189 -5.45 -4.22 3.65
C ALA A 189 -5.87 -5.41 2.78
N PRO A 190 -7.15 -5.82 2.81
CA PRO A 190 -7.63 -6.82 1.86
C PRO A 190 -7.48 -6.27 0.43
N ASP A 191 -7.23 -7.15 -0.54
CA ASP A 191 -7.31 -6.79 -1.95
C ASP A 191 -8.66 -6.13 -2.21
N LYS A 192 -8.65 -4.84 -2.57
CA LYS A 192 -9.89 -4.18 -2.98
C LYS A 192 -10.32 -4.79 -4.31
N THR A 193 -11.48 -5.43 -4.31
CA THR A 193 -12.18 -5.77 -5.55
C THR A 193 -12.53 -4.45 -6.26
N VAL A 194 -11.76 -4.07 -7.26
CA VAL A 194 -12.10 -2.97 -8.16
C VAL A 194 -13.01 -3.51 -9.27
N ASP A 195 -14.03 -2.73 -9.65
CA ASP A 195 -15.03 -3.12 -10.67
C ASP A 195 -14.40 -3.46 -12.04
N ILE A 196 -13.19 -2.96 -12.27
CA ILE A 196 -12.30 -3.39 -13.34
C ILE A 196 -11.06 -3.94 -12.64
N ARG A 197 -10.89 -5.28 -12.61
CA ARG A 197 -9.68 -5.93 -12.10
C ARG A 197 -8.46 -5.21 -12.70
N PRO A 198 -7.54 -4.65 -11.89
CA PRO A 198 -6.37 -4.00 -12.44
C PRO A 198 -5.56 -5.12 -13.07
N ILE A 199 -5.49 -5.14 -14.39
CA ILE A 199 -4.72 -6.16 -15.08
C ILE A 199 -3.27 -5.73 -14.88
N SER A 200 -2.53 -6.47 -14.07
CA SER A 200 -1.11 -6.21 -13.93
C SER A 200 -0.38 -6.52 -15.23
N ILE A 201 0.83 -5.97 -15.27
CA ILE A 201 1.79 -6.00 -16.37
C ILE A 201 1.98 -7.42 -16.93
N ILE A 202 1.90 -8.40 -16.05
CA ILE A 202 2.20 -9.79 -16.36
C ILE A 202 0.96 -10.51 -16.96
N GLU A 203 -0.31 -10.11 -16.70
CA GLU A 203 -1.51 -10.80 -17.22
C GLU A 203 -1.83 -10.18 -18.55
N GLU A 204 -1.59 -8.89 -18.72
CA GLU A 204 -1.67 -8.26 -20.03
C GLU A 204 -0.71 -8.89 -21.03
N ARG A 205 0.44 -9.40 -20.56
CA ARG A 205 1.36 -10.19 -21.38
C ARG A 205 0.85 -11.60 -21.70
N GLU A 206 0.04 -12.21 -20.83
CA GLU A 206 -0.33 -13.64 -20.93
C GLU A 206 -1.81 -13.92 -21.29
N LEU A 207 -2.67 -12.90 -21.41
CA LEU A 207 -4.07 -13.08 -21.77
C LEU A 207 -4.23 -13.87 -23.09
N PRO A 208 -5.08 -14.92 -23.13
CA PRO A 208 -5.35 -15.71 -24.33
C PRO A 208 -6.23 -14.90 -25.30
N GLY A 209 -5.59 -13.94 -25.94
CA GLY A 209 -6.15 -12.90 -26.80
C GLY A 209 -5.07 -11.88 -27.19
N SER A 210 -4.07 -11.67 -26.32
CA SER A 210 -2.83 -10.93 -26.61
C SER A 210 -1.75 -11.81 -27.28
N LYS A 211 -1.94 -13.13 -27.34
CA LYS A 211 -1.13 -14.04 -28.20
C LYS A 211 -1.24 -13.73 -29.71
N ARG A 212 -2.09 -12.78 -30.12
CA ARG A 212 -2.01 -12.13 -31.43
C ARG A 212 -1.45 -10.72 -31.19
N ASP A 213 -0.17 -10.55 -31.48
CA ASP A 213 0.57 -9.28 -31.53
C ASP A 213 1.09 -8.65 -30.21
N THR A 214 1.59 -9.45 -29.25
CA THR A 214 2.51 -8.92 -28.21
C THR A 214 3.82 -8.34 -28.76
N ASP A 215 4.09 -8.47 -30.06
CA ASP A 215 5.25 -7.88 -30.72
C ASP A 215 5.13 -6.37 -31.02
N SER A 216 4.07 -5.65 -30.60
CA SER A 216 3.93 -4.24 -31.04
C SER A 216 3.32 -3.21 -30.07
N LEU A 217 3.19 -3.49 -28.76
CA LEU A 217 2.93 -2.37 -27.84
C LEU A 217 4.19 -1.51 -27.74
N SER A 218 4.10 -0.28 -28.24
CA SER A 218 5.17 0.68 -28.06
C SER A 218 5.38 0.94 -26.57
N PRO A 219 6.61 1.24 -26.12
CA PRO A 219 6.89 1.65 -24.74
C PRO A 219 5.88 2.68 -24.19
N ARG A 220 5.44 3.62 -25.02
CA ARG A 220 4.48 4.65 -24.63
C ARG A 220 3.10 4.09 -24.29
N GLN A 221 2.60 3.12 -25.05
CA GLN A 221 1.31 2.46 -24.78
C GLN A 221 1.36 1.62 -23.50
N LEU A 222 2.48 0.97 -23.22
CA LEU A 222 2.71 0.33 -21.93
C LEU A 222 2.68 1.37 -20.80
N ALA A 223 3.34 2.52 -20.96
CA ALA A 223 3.35 3.59 -19.97
C ALA A 223 1.99 4.15 -19.62
N ASP A 224 1.19 4.49 -20.64
CA ASP A 224 -0.13 5.09 -20.45
C ASP A 224 -1.07 4.09 -19.76
N ARG A 225 -0.88 2.79 -20.02
CA ARG A 225 -1.61 1.71 -19.38
C ARG A 225 -1.23 1.51 -17.90
N PHE A 226 0.05 1.58 -17.55
CA PHE A 226 0.49 1.50 -16.14
C PHE A 226 0.19 2.75 -15.33
N LYS A 227 0.15 3.92 -15.96
CA LYS A 227 -0.37 5.13 -15.31
C LYS A 227 -1.84 5.02 -14.90
N LEU A 228 -2.62 4.20 -15.61
CA LEU A 228 -4.04 3.97 -15.32
C LEU A 228 -4.25 2.82 -14.31
N ASN A 229 -3.39 1.81 -14.30
CA ASN A 229 -3.54 0.62 -13.44
C ASN A 229 -2.72 0.66 -12.13
N VAL A 230 -1.72 1.53 -12.01
CA VAL A 230 -0.82 1.55 -10.86
C VAL A 230 -0.77 2.96 -10.23
N PRO A 231 -1.81 3.38 -9.48
CA PRO A 231 -1.75 4.64 -8.75
C PRO A 231 -0.54 4.66 -7.81
N ASN A 232 0.22 5.76 -7.84
CA ASN A 232 1.20 6.08 -6.79
C ASN A 232 0.50 6.07 -5.43
N MET A 233 1.25 5.93 -4.33
CA MET A 233 0.72 6.27 -3.01
C MET A 233 0.20 7.72 -3.03
N CYS A 234 -1.11 7.88 -2.90
CA CYS A 234 -1.79 9.16 -2.88
C CYS A 234 -1.85 9.72 -1.45
N LEU A 235 -2.31 10.96 -1.32
CA LEU A 235 -2.45 11.63 -0.03
C LEU A 235 -3.23 10.78 0.98
N TYR A 236 -4.34 10.16 0.56
CA TYR A 236 -5.15 9.30 1.42
C TYR A 236 -4.43 8.02 1.85
N ASP A 237 -3.51 7.49 1.04
CA ASP A 237 -2.67 6.36 1.44
C ASP A 237 -1.69 6.79 2.54
N ILE A 238 -1.01 7.92 2.36
CA ILE A 238 -0.11 8.47 3.38
C ILE A 238 -0.87 8.72 4.70
N MET A 239 -2.06 9.33 4.59
CA MET A 239 -2.93 9.56 5.75
C MET A 239 -3.37 8.25 6.40
N LEU A 240 -3.70 7.21 5.62
CA LEU A 240 -4.10 5.89 6.11
C LEU A 240 -3.00 5.25 6.95
N MET A 241 -1.76 5.25 6.44
CA MET A 241 -0.59 4.77 7.18
C MET A 241 -0.35 5.57 8.47
N LYS A 242 -0.44 6.91 8.40
CA LYS A 242 -0.30 7.79 9.56
C LYS A 242 -1.33 7.50 10.64
N VAL A 243 -2.57 7.15 10.27
CA VAL A 243 -3.63 6.83 11.21
C VAL A 243 -3.45 5.44 11.82
N VAL A 244 -3.30 4.40 10.99
CA VAL A 244 -3.14 3.01 11.46
C VAL A 244 -1.97 2.90 12.43
N TYR A 245 -0.88 3.60 12.10
CA TYR A 245 0.33 3.68 12.88
C TYR A 245 0.54 5.06 13.49
N ALA A 246 -0.50 5.62 14.11
CA ALA A 246 -0.36 6.75 15.03
C ALA A 246 0.07 6.28 16.42
N LYS A 247 0.93 7.05 17.09
CA LYS A 247 1.31 6.82 18.49
C LYS A 247 0.35 7.56 19.42
N ASP A 248 -0.91 7.14 19.45
CA ASP A 248 -1.97 7.80 20.22
C ASP A 248 -2.71 6.82 21.15
N PRO A 249 -2.86 7.15 22.45
CA PRO A 249 -3.60 6.31 23.40
C PRO A 249 -5.05 6.02 23.01
N SER A 250 -5.70 6.91 22.28
CA SER A 250 -7.12 6.81 21.92
C SER A 250 -7.44 5.67 20.95
N ILE A 251 -6.46 5.19 20.19
CA ILE A 251 -6.59 4.09 19.23
C ILE A 251 -5.93 2.78 19.70
N LEU A 252 -5.53 2.71 20.98
CA LEU A 252 -4.85 1.52 21.54
C LEU A 252 -5.73 0.27 21.56
N ASN A 253 -7.04 0.43 21.69
CA ASN A 253 -8.00 -0.68 21.63
C ASN A 253 -8.15 -1.24 20.20
N GLY A 254 -7.66 -0.52 19.18
CA GLY A 254 -7.62 -0.94 17.79
C GLY A 254 -8.99 -1.08 17.10
N THR A 255 -10.08 -0.60 17.70
CA THR A 255 -11.42 -0.76 17.11
C THR A 255 -11.66 0.26 16.00
N LEU A 256 -12.48 -0.10 15.00
CA LEU A 256 -12.88 0.83 13.94
C LEU A 256 -13.44 2.13 14.50
N GLU A 257 -14.31 2.08 15.52
CA GLU A 257 -14.84 3.26 16.22
C GLU A 257 -13.73 4.20 16.73
N SER A 258 -12.70 3.64 17.37
CA SER A 258 -11.60 4.43 17.93
C SER A 258 -10.83 5.18 16.84
N TYR A 259 -10.57 4.51 15.72
CA TYR A 259 -9.89 5.08 14.57
C TYR A 259 -10.73 6.17 13.89
N LEU A 260 -12.03 5.94 13.69
CA LEU A 260 -12.92 6.94 13.11
C LEU A 260 -13.03 8.19 13.99
N LYS A 261 -13.11 8.02 15.31
CA LYS A 261 -13.10 9.15 16.26
C LYS A 261 -11.76 9.89 16.24
N TYR A 262 -10.64 9.18 16.19
CA TYR A 262 -9.32 9.77 16.06
C TYR A 262 -9.20 10.60 14.77
N ILE A 263 -9.67 10.07 13.63
CA ILE A 263 -9.71 10.79 12.35
C ILE A 263 -10.49 12.09 12.49
N GLN A 264 -11.69 12.05 13.06
CA GLN A 264 -12.52 13.26 13.23
C GLN A 264 -11.85 14.33 14.09
N LEU A 265 -11.12 13.91 15.14
CA LEU A 265 -10.46 14.84 16.06
C LEU A 265 -9.15 15.41 15.50
N HIS A 266 -8.42 14.64 14.70
CA HIS A 266 -7.06 14.97 14.27
C HIS A 266 -6.91 15.17 12.75
N TYR A 267 -8.03 15.24 12.00
CA TYR A 267 -8.00 15.27 10.53
C TYR A 267 -7.04 16.30 9.96
N LYS A 268 -7.08 17.55 10.44
CA LYS A 268 -6.26 18.63 9.90
C LYS A 268 -4.76 18.41 10.16
N ASP A 269 -4.41 17.86 11.32
CA ASP A 269 -3.01 17.51 11.64
C ASP A 269 -2.52 16.35 10.77
N ILE A 270 -3.35 15.33 10.58
CA ILE A 270 -3.07 14.17 9.72
C ILE A 270 -2.88 14.63 8.27
N GLU A 271 -3.79 15.44 7.75
CA GLU A 271 -3.75 15.97 6.39
C GLU A 271 -2.49 16.83 6.18
N GLN A 272 -2.24 17.79 7.08
CA GLN A 272 -1.09 18.69 6.98
C GLN A 272 0.23 17.94 7.04
N SER A 273 0.38 16.99 7.98
CA SER A 273 1.57 16.14 8.08
C SER A 273 1.76 15.29 6.82
N SER A 274 0.70 14.69 6.29
CA SER A 274 0.74 13.85 5.09
C SER A 274 1.09 14.64 3.83
N ARG A 275 0.59 15.88 3.71
CA ARG A 275 1.04 16.82 2.67
C ARG A 275 2.50 17.21 2.84
N GLY A 276 2.97 17.37 4.08
CA GLY A 276 4.39 17.58 4.37
C GLY A 276 5.27 16.47 3.80
N ILE A 277 4.89 15.22 4.05
CA ILE A 277 5.57 14.02 3.52
C ILE A 277 5.59 14.01 1.99
N GLN A 278 4.44 14.22 1.34
CA GLN A 278 4.33 14.21 -0.12
C GLN A 278 5.16 15.31 -0.80
N ASN A 279 5.45 16.39 -0.08
CA ASN A 279 6.26 17.51 -0.54
C ASN A 279 7.72 17.45 -0.04
N SER A 280 8.10 16.43 0.73
CA SER A 280 9.45 16.31 1.26
C SER A 280 10.44 15.91 0.16
N PRO A 281 11.58 16.62 0.03
CA PRO A 281 12.67 16.22 -0.86
C PRO A 281 13.19 14.80 -0.57
N ASP A 282 13.14 14.37 0.69
CA ASP A 282 13.63 13.06 1.12
C ASP A 282 12.83 11.90 0.50
N TYR A 283 11.56 12.15 0.15
CA TYR A 283 10.64 11.17 -0.41
C TYR A 283 10.22 11.49 -1.85
N GLU A 284 10.87 12.47 -2.52
CA GLU A 284 10.52 12.90 -3.88
C GLU A 284 10.56 11.74 -4.89
N GLU A 285 11.51 10.81 -4.71
CA GLU A 285 11.62 9.64 -5.56
C GLU A 285 10.45 8.67 -5.41
N LEU A 286 9.75 8.67 -4.28
CA LEU A 286 8.51 7.92 -4.11
C LEU A 286 7.33 8.70 -4.73
N PHE A 287 7.20 9.99 -4.46
CA PHE A 287 6.00 10.76 -4.81
C PHE A 287 6.13 11.59 -6.10
N LYS A 288 6.67 11.01 -7.18
CA LYS A 288 6.88 11.73 -8.45
C LYS A 288 5.62 12.36 -9.06
N HIS A 289 4.46 11.72 -8.87
CA HIS A 289 3.17 12.29 -9.27
C HIS A 289 2.26 12.36 -8.06
N LYS A 290 1.77 13.57 -7.78
CA LYS A 290 0.90 13.84 -6.64
C LYS A 290 -0.55 13.53 -7.00
N CYS A 291 -1.16 12.77 -6.11
CA CYS A 291 -2.58 12.52 -5.93
C CYS A 291 -2.80 12.47 -4.40
#